data_AF-A0A172Z0J3-F1
#
_entry.id   AF-A0A172Z0J3-F1
#
_cell.length_a   1.000
_cell.length_b   1.000
_cell.length_c   1.000
_cell.angle_alpha   90.00
_cell.angle_beta   90.00
_cell.angle_gamma   90.00
#
_symmetry.space_group_name_H-M   'P 1'
#
loop_
_entity.id
_entity.type
_entity.pdbx_description
1 polymer ?
#
loop_
_entity_poly.entity_id
_entity_poly.type
_entity_poly.pdbx_seq_one_letter_code
_entity_poly.pdbx_strand_id
1 'polypeptide(L)'
;MRSFFVPALAFASLLLTGCITAPNAPTLTLQTDKNPEGYLQCVLPKLEKYGITSTVTQNSRHAKVVLTSKFAADDVLEAYKSQEGSKVFVYERKPLASALKPSRLELAAQDCK
;
A
#
# COMPACT_ATOMS: atom_id res chain seq x y z
N MET A 1 47.18 -21.84 -0.65
CA MET A 1 46.24 -21.03 -1.45
C MET A 1 44.78 -21.53 -1.35
N ARG A 2 44.30 -22.00 -0.18
CA ARG A 2 42.91 -22.51 -0.02
C ARG A 2 42.10 -21.80 1.08
N SER A 3 42.76 -21.09 2.01
CA SER A 3 42.08 -20.48 3.17
C SER A 3 41.39 -19.13 2.91
N PHE A 4 41.69 -18.44 1.81
CA PHE A 4 41.06 -17.15 1.47
C PHE A 4 39.70 -17.29 0.75
N PHE A 5 39.36 -18.49 0.28
CA PHE A 5 38.09 -18.73 -0.44
C PHE A 5 36.87 -18.88 0.49
N VAL A 6 37.10 -19.30 1.74
CA VAL A 6 36.04 -19.51 2.73
C VAL A 6 35.34 -18.20 3.15
N PRO A 7 36.04 -17.11 3.50
CA PRO A 7 35.37 -15.85 3.85
C PRO A 7 34.68 -15.19 2.64
N ALA A 8 35.22 -15.35 1.43
CA ALA A 8 34.64 -14.80 0.20
C ALA A 8 33.28 -15.46 -0.14
N LEU A 9 33.17 -16.78 0.03
CA LEU A 9 31.90 -17.50 -0.16
C LEU A 9 30.85 -17.13 0.89
N ALA A 10 31.26 -16.90 2.15
CA ALA A 10 30.34 -16.44 3.19
C ALA A 10 29.79 -15.04 2.90
N PHE A 11 30.63 -14.11 2.43
CA PHE A 11 30.20 -12.77 2.03
C PHE A 11 29.28 -12.80 0.80
N ALA A 12 29.56 -13.67 -0.17
CA ALA A 12 28.69 -13.86 -1.32
C ALA A 12 27.30 -14.38 -0.92
N SER A 13 27.21 -15.32 0.02
CA SER A 13 25.91 -15.85 0.48
C SER A 13 25.03 -14.81 1.19
N LEU A 14 25.63 -13.81 1.86
CA LEU A 14 24.90 -12.70 2.47
C LEU A 14 24.32 -11.72 1.44
N LEU A 15 24.90 -11.64 0.24
CA LEU A 15 24.40 -10.79 -0.85
C LEU A 15 23.25 -11.43 -1.64
N LEU A 16 22.99 -12.72 -1.45
CA LEU A 16 21.91 -13.46 -2.13
C LEU A 16 20.57 -13.46 -1.37
N THR A 17 20.45 -12.84 -0.20
CA THR A 17 19.17 -12.78 0.54
C THR A 17 18.17 -11.75 0.00
N GLY A 18 18.27 -11.38 -1.27
CA GLY A 18 17.42 -10.39 -1.94
C GLY A 18 16.18 -10.99 -2.60
N CYS A 19 15.45 -11.89 -1.94
CA CYS A 19 14.15 -12.34 -2.44
C CYS A 19 13.05 -11.45 -1.86
N ILE A 20 12.59 -10.43 -2.59
CA ILE A 20 11.39 -9.67 -2.21
C ILE A 20 10.16 -10.51 -2.57
N THR A 21 9.75 -11.37 -1.65
CA THR A 21 8.61 -12.28 -1.83
C THR A 21 7.31 -11.55 -1.51
N ALA A 22 6.62 -11.13 -2.57
CA ALA A 22 5.17 -11.08 -2.75
C ALA A 22 4.85 -9.93 -3.72
N PRO A 23 4.71 -10.21 -5.03
CA PRO A 23 4.47 -9.15 -6.03
C PRO A 23 3.19 -8.31 -5.79
N ASN A 24 2.34 -8.73 -4.84
CA ASN A 24 1.04 -8.13 -4.54
C ASN A 24 0.73 -8.03 -3.04
N ALA A 25 1.73 -7.93 -2.15
CA ALA A 25 1.44 -7.66 -0.74
C ALA A 25 0.92 -6.21 -0.58
N PRO A 26 -0.14 -6.00 0.22
CA PRO A 26 -0.60 -4.66 0.54
C PRO A 26 0.45 -3.92 1.36
N THR A 27 0.69 -2.65 1.03
CA THR A 27 1.57 -1.74 1.78
C THR A 27 1.01 -1.49 3.17
N LEU A 28 -0.32 -1.38 3.29
CA LEU A 28 -1.00 -1.20 4.56
C LEU A 28 -2.31 -2.00 4.56
N THR A 29 -2.57 -2.71 5.67
CA THR A 29 -3.85 -3.37 5.93
C THR A 29 -4.47 -2.78 7.18
N LEU A 30 -5.73 -2.37 7.10
CA LEU A 30 -6.49 -1.77 8.20
C LEU A 30 -7.83 -2.50 8.38
N GLN A 31 -8.39 -2.38 9.59
CA GLN A 31 -9.75 -2.78 9.90
C GLN A 31 -10.46 -1.56 10.49
N THR A 32 -11.67 -1.29 10.00
CA THR A 32 -12.52 -0.17 10.41
C THR A 32 -13.92 -0.69 10.70
N ASP A 33 -14.62 -0.08 11.65
CA ASP A 33 -16.01 -0.40 11.97
C ASP A 33 -16.99 0.17 10.93
N LYS A 34 -16.50 1.03 10.03
CA LYS A 34 -17.28 1.66 8.96
C LYS A 34 -17.58 0.65 7.84
N ASN A 35 -18.72 0.79 7.17
CA ASN A 35 -18.95 0.08 5.90
C ASN A 35 -18.02 0.63 4.79
N PRO A 36 -17.81 -0.10 3.68
CA PRO A 36 -16.87 0.32 2.64
C PRO A 36 -17.24 1.71 2.08
N GLU A 37 -18.53 1.99 1.96
CA GLU A 37 -19.03 3.27 1.48
C GLU A 37 -18.72 4.44 2.43
N GLY A 38 -19.03 4.30 3.72
CA GLY A 38 -18.76 5.32 4.72
C GLY A 38 -17.26 5.54 4.95
N TYR A 39 -16.44 4.51 4.75
CA TYR A 39 -14.99 4.66 4.78
C TYR A 39 -14.48 5.52 3.61
N LEU A 40 -14.94 5.28 2.38
CA LEU A 40 -14.58 6.11 1.22
C LEU A 40 -15.02 7.56 1.35
N GLN A 41 -16.19 7.81 1.94
CA GLN A 41 -16.68 9.17 2.21
C GLN A 41 -15.74 9.97 3.12
N CYS A 42 -14.96 9.31 3.97
CA CYS A 42 -13.93 9.96 4.79
C CYS A 42 -12.62 10.17 4.02
N VAL A 43 -12.20 9.18 3.23
CA VAL A 43 -10.89 9.18 2.55
C VAL A 43 -10.87 10.13 1.34
N LEU A 44 -11.91 10.10 0.49
CA LEU A 44 -11.93 10.85 -0.77
C LEU A 44 -11.72 12.36 -0.59
N PRO A 45 -12.42 13.06 0.33
CA PRO A 45 -12.22 14.50 0.54
C PRO A 45 -10.79 14.85 0.99
N LYS A 46 -10.15 13.97 1.77
CA LYS A 46 -8.76 14.16 2.19
C LYS A 46 -7.79 14.06 1.02
N LEU A 47 -8.07 13.17 0.05
CA LEU A 47 -7.26 13.00 -1.16
C LEU A 47 -7.47 14.14 -2.17
N GLU A 48 -8.72 14.57 -2.36
CA GLU A 48 -9.08 15.68 -3.25
C GLU A 48 -8.37 16.99 -2.87
N LYS A 49 -8.15 17.22 -1.56
CA LYS A 49 -7.37 18.37 -1.06
C LYS A 49 -5.95 18.42 -1.64
N TYR A 50 -5.38 17.29 -2.05
CA TYR A 50 -4.05 17.21 -2.66
C TYR A 50 -4.07 17.24 -4.19
N GLY A 51 -5.24 17.40 -4.82
CA GLY A 51 -5.39 17.50 -6.27
C GLY A 51 -5.07 16.20 -7.03
N ILE A 52 -5.21 15.05 -6.36
CA ILE A 52 -4.91 13.74 -6.96
C ILE A 52 -6.14 13.26 -7.73
N THR A 53 -5.97 12.93 -9.02
CA THR A 53 -7.02 12.30 -9.82
C THR A 53 -7.33 10.93 -9.24
N SER A 54 -8.58 10.70 -8.83
CA SER A 54 -9.03 9.42 -8.31
C SER A 54 -10.20 8.87 -9.12
N THR A 55 -10.18 7.56 -9.36
CA THR A 55 -11.29 6.83 -9.96
C THR A 55 -11.88 5.90 -8.91
N VAL A 56 -13.18 6.03 -8.68
CA VAL A 56 -13.90 5.27 -7.66
C VAL A 56 -14.76 4.19 -8.33
N THR A 57 -14.67 2.96 -7.82
CA THR A 57 -15.56 1.86 -8.20
C THR A 57 -16.15 1.27 -6.93
N GLN A 58 -17.48 1.21 -6.83
CA GLN A 58 -18.15 0.85 -5.60
C GLN A 58 -19.31 -0.11 -5.85
N ASN A 59 -19.49 -1.04 -4.92
CA ASN A 59 -20.65 -1.91 -4.79
C ASN A 59 -20.95 -2.16 -3.30
N SER A 60 -22.04 -2.87 -3.02
CA SER A 60 -22.54 -3.11 -1.65
C SER A 60 -21.61 -3.87 -0.71
N ARG A 61 -20.52 -4.47 -1.22
CA ARG A 61 -19.55 -5.26 -0.42
C ARG A 61 -18.09 -4.86 -0.64
N HIS A 62 -17.81 -3.98 -1.59
CA HIS A 62 -16.46 -3.64 -2.01
C HIS A 62 -16.42 -2.23 -2.58
N ALA A 63 -15.41 -1.48 -2.17
CA ALA A 63 -15.14 -0.15 -2.68
C ALA A 63 -13.65 -0.04 -3.02
N LYS A 64 -13.36 0.43 -4.23
CA LYS A 64 -12.01 0.61 -4.75
C LYS A 64 -11.80 2.04 -5.18
N VAL A 65 -10.67 2.61 -4.79
CA VAL A 65 -10.19 3.91 -5.24
C VAL A 65 -8.85 3.68 -5.92
N VAL A 66 -8.73 4.11 -7.17
CA VAL A 66 -7.46 4.12 -7.92
C VAL A 66 -7.01 5.56 -8.04
N LEU A 67 -5.84 5.88 -7.49
CA LEU A 67 -5.21 7.19 -7.57
C LEU A 67 -4.21 7.18 -8.70
N THR A 68 -4.48 7.95 -9.74
CA THR A 68 -3.62 7.99 -10.92
C THR A 68 -2.35 8.79 -10.63
N SER A 69 -1.19 8.19 -10.88
CA SER A 69 0.10 8.85 -10.71
C SER A 69 0.68 9.27 -12.06
N LYS A 70 1.31 10.45 -12.12
CA LYS A 70 1.99 10.95 -13.34
C LYS A 70 3.43 10.46 -13.48
N PHE A 71 4.05 10.03 -12.38
CA PHE A 71 5.48 9.74 -12.30
C PHE A 71 5.79 8.34 -11.75
N ALA A 72 4.82 7.70 -11.11
CA ALA A 72 4.94 6.36 -10.55
C ALA A 72 3.78 5.48 -11.04
N ALA A 73 3.70 4.25 -10.55
CA ALA A 73 2.51 3.44 -10.75
C ALA A 73 1.33 4.01 -9.94
N ASP A 74 0.12 3.66 -10.35
CA ASP A 74 -1.10 4.06 -9.66
C ASP A 74 -1.17 3.40 -8.28
N ASP A 75 -1.65 4.17 -7.31
CA ASP A 75 -1.90 3.69 -5.96
C ASP A 75 -3.35 3.24 -5.85
N VAL A 76 -3.60 2.14 -5.14
CA VAL A 76 -4.93 1.53 -5.05
C VAL A 76 -5.31 1.34 -3.59
N LEU A 77 -6.53 1.75 -3.25
CA LEU A 77 -7.17 1.45 -1.99
C LEU A 77 -8.40 0.58 -2.24
N GLU A 78 -8.47 -0.55 -1.57
CA GLU A 78 -9.61 -1.48 -1.63
C GLU A 78 -10.16 -1.69 -0.23
N ALA A 79 -11.46 -1.44 -0.05
CA ALA A 79 -12.19 -1.70 1.17
C ALA A 79 -13.22 -2.81 0.91
N TYR A 80 -13.12 -3.92 1.65
CA TYR A 80 -14.05 -5.03 1.59
C TYR A 80 -14.90 -5.09 2.84
N LYS A 81 -16.18 -5.38 2.69
CA LYS A 81 -17.08 -5.63 3.81
C LYS A 81 -16.60 -6.84 4.62
N SER A 82 -16.49 -6.67 5.92
CA SER A 82 -16.15 -7.68 6.92
C SER A 82 -17.35 -7.91 7.87
N GLN A 83 -17.23 -8.86 8.79
CA GLN A 83 -18.24 -9.09 9.84
C GLN A 83 -18.40 -7.86 10.75
N GLU A 84 -17.29 -7.19 11.07
CA GLU A 84 -17.21 -6.05 11.98
C GLU A 84 -16.93 -4.73 11.22
N GLY A 85 -17.60 -4.49 10.09
CA GLY A 85 -17.39 -3.29 9.28
C GLY A 85 -16.64 -3.58 7.99
N SER A 86 -15.40 -3.12 7.85
CA SER A 86 -14.61 -3.29 6.62
C SER A 86 -13.13 -3.57 6.86
N LYS A 87 -12.55 -4.38 5.98
CA LYS A 87 -11.12 -4.60 5.88
C LYS A 87 -10.58 -3.83 4.68
N VAL A 88 -9.59 -2.97 4.94
CA VAL A 88 -9.03 -2.06 3.94
C VAL A 88 -7.61 -2.51 3.62
N PHE A 89 -7.30 -2.56 2.33
CA PHE A 89 -5.99 -2.86 1.78
C PHE A 89 -5.54 -1.67 0.93
N VAL A 90 -4.32 -1.23 1.17
CA VAL A 90 -3.70 -0.13 0.43
C VAL A 90 -2.49 -0.70 -0.28
N TYR A 91 -2.43 -0.50 -1.59
CA TYR A 91 -1.37 -0.94 -2.48
C TYR A 91 -0.69 0.29 -3.06
N GLU A 92 0.52 0.56 -2.61
CA GLU A 92 1.31 1.67 -3.10
C GLU A 92 2.65 1.23 -3.65
N ARG A 93 3.07 1.90 -4.72
CA ARG A 93 4.37 1.67 -5.35
C ARG A 93 5.22 2.92 -5.16
N LYS A 94 5.62 3.16 -3.91
CA LYS A 94 6.42 4.34 -3.55
C LYS A 94 7.78 4.32 -4.24
N PRO A 95 8.22 5.44 -4.84
CA PRO A 95 9.62 5.62 -5.23
C PRO A 95 10.53 5.42 -4.01
N LEU A 96 11.72 4.84 -4.20
CA LEU A 96 12.67 4.57 -3.11
C LEU A 96 12.98 5.82 -2.27
N ALA A 97 13.05 7.00 -2.90
CA ALA A 97 13.26 8.28 -2.22
C ALA A 97 12.13 8.65 -1.23
N SER A 98 10.94 8.12 -1.42
CA SER A 98 9.74 8.37 -0.60
C SER A 98 9.37 7.20 0.31
N ALA A 99 10.14 6.12 0.31
CA ALA A 99 9.86 4.93 1.12
C ALA A 99 9.96 5.18 2.64
N LEU A 100 10.68 6.24 3.05
CA LEU A 100 10.92 6.57 4.45
C LEU A 100 9.78 7.33 5.12
N LYS A 101 8.80 7.83 4.36
CA LYS A 101 7.67 8.61 4.87
C LYS A 101 6.34 7.96 4.48
N PRO A 102 5.31 8.06 5.34
CA PRO A 102 3.98 7.62 4.96
C PRO A 102 3.46 8.49 3.81
N SER A 103 2.76 7.89 2.86
CA SER A 103 2.16 8.62 1.75
C SER A 103 0.92 9.41 2.21
N ARG A 104 0.40 10.26 1.33
CA ARG A 104 -0.88 10.94 1.57
C ARG A 104 -2.05 9.97 1.66
N LEU A 105 -2.02 8.88 0.89
CA LEU A 105 -3.07 7.86 0.90
C LEU A 105 -3.02 7.03 2.18
N GLU A 106 -1.84 6.61 2.63
CA GLU A 106 -1.69 5.91 3.91
C GLU A 106 -2.13 6.78 5.09
N LEU A 107 -1.75 8.06 5.10
CA LEU A 107 -2.20 8.99 6.15
C LEU A 107 -3.72 9.16 6.12
N ALA A 108 -4.31 9.37 4.95
CA ALA A 108 -5.77 9.49 4.82
C ALA A 108 -6.48 8.20 5.23
N ALA A 109 -5.92 7.04 4.90
CA ALA A 109 -6.45 5.74 5.28
C ALA A 109 -6.40 5.51 6.80
N GLN A 110 -5.28 5.83 7.44
CA GLN A 110 -5.12 5.70 8.89
C GLN A 110 -6.03 6.66 9.66
N ASP A 111 -6.13 7.91 9.21
CA ASP A 111 -7.01 8.93 9.81
C ASP A 111 -8.50 8.55 9.76
N CYS A 112 -8.89 7.73 8.79
CA CYS A 112 -10.28 7.34 8.53
C CYS A 112 -10.63 5.95 9.07
N LYS A 113 -9.67 5.29 9.76
CA LYS A 113 -9.88 3.99 10.40
C LYS A 113 -11.07 4.03 11.37
#